data_AF-A0A9C7WHG2-F1
#
_entry.id   AF-A0A9C7WHG2-F1
#
_cell.length_a   1.000
_cell.length_b   1.000
_cell.length_c   1.000
_cell.angle_alpha   90.00
_cell.angle_beta   90.00
_cell.angle_gamma   90.00
#
_symmetry.space_group_name_H-M   'P 1'
#
loop_
_entity.id
_entity.type
_entity.pdbx_description
1 polymer ?
#
loop_
_entity_poly.entity_id
_entity_poly.type
_entity_poly.pdbx_seq_one_letter_code
_entity_poly.pdbx_strand_id
1 'polypeptide(L)'
;MKEVTIDARGLHYKALNEMVHRAIEEGAGRIILENVAGQRYIGDGLKEEVEIVIRGTPGNDLAAFMDGPRIVVEGNAQDGVG
;
A
#
# COMPACT_ATOMS: atom_id res chain seq x y z
N MET A 1 10.07 3.73 14.83
CA MET A 1 8.83 3.61 14.03
C MET A 1 8.35 2.17 14.10
N LYS A 2 7.04 1.95 14.20
CA LYS A 2 6.42 0.62 14.20
C LYS A 2 6.40 0.08 12.77
N GLU A 3 6.81 -1.16 12.57
CA GLU A 3 6.71 -1.89 11.30
C GLU A 3 5.54 -2.87 11.38
N VAL A 4 4.72 -2.93 10.34
CA VAL A 4 3.55 -3.83 10.24
C VAL A 4 3.62 -4.61 8.93
N THR A 5 3.33 -5.91 8.97
CA THR A 5 3.21 -6.75 7.76
C THR A 5 1.75 -7.16 7.55
N ILE A 6 1.25 -7.04 6.32
CA ILE A 6 -0.11 -7.40 5.92
C ILE A 6 -0.02 -8.39 4.75
N ASP A 7 -0.68 -9.54 4.85
CA ASP A 7 -0.80 -10.49 3.75
C ASP A 7 -2.04 -10.16 2.89
N ALA A 8 -1.81 -9.78 1.63
CA ALA A 8 -2.87 -9.41 0.69
C ALA A 8 -3.54 -10.62 0.02
N ARG A 9 -3.08 -11.85 0.28
CA ARG A 9 -3.60 -13.05 -0.38
C ARG A 9 -5.09 -13.23 -0.13
N GLY A 10 -5.86 -13.25 -1.23
CA GLY A 10 -7.33 -13.40 -1.17
C GLY A 10 -8.08 -12.18 -0.66
N LEU A 11 -7.39 -11.08 -0.34
CA LEU A 11 -8.05 -9.84 0.06
C LEU A 11 -8.58 -9.09 -1.15
N HIS A 12 -9.81 -8.59 -1.02
CA HIS A 12 -10.33 -7.55 -1.88
C HIS A 12 -9.58 -6.24 -1.62
N TYR A 13 -9.36 -5.42 -2.66
CA TYR A 13 -8.53 -4.21 -2.55
C TYR A 13 -9.00 -3.25 -1.44
N LYS A 14 -10.32 -3.08 -1.26
CA LYS A 14 -10.88 -2.22 -0.21
C LYS A 14 -10.43 -2.66 1.19
N ALA A 15 -10.48 -3.96 1.46
CA ALA A 15 -10.06 -4.51 2.76
C ALA A 15 -8.56 -4.30 2.99
N LEU A 16 -7.73 -4.49 1.96
CA LEU A 16 -6.30 -4.20 2.06
C LEU A 16 -6.04 -2.73 2.39
N ASN A 17 -6.71 -1.81 1.69
CA ASN A 17 -6.52 -0.36 1.90
C ASN A 17 -6.98 0.07 3.30
N GLU A 18 -8.13 -0.44 3.78
CA GLU A 18 -8.60 -0.22 5.16
C GLU A 18 -7.56 -0.69 6.20
N MET A 19 -6.93 -1.85 5.98
CA MET A 19 -5.87 -2.36 6.86
C MET A 19 -4.62 -1.47 6.83
N VAL A 20 -4.25 -0.92 5.66
CA VAL A 20 -3.15 0.04 5.54
C VAL A 20 -3.45 1.30 6.33
N HIS A 21 -4.61 1.93 6.13
CA HIS A 21 -4.99 3.15 6.86
C HIS A 21 -5.02 2.91 8.37
N ARG A 22 -5.60 1.80 8.82
CA ARG A 22 -5.62 1.43 10.24
C ARG A 22 -4.21 1.26 10.81
N ALA A 23 -3.29 0.63 10.08
CA ALA A 23 -1.92 0.48 10.55
C ALA A 23 -1.23 1.84 10.74
N ILE A 24 -1.48 2.80 9.83
CA ILE A 24 -0.98 4.18 9.92
C ILE A 24 -1.58 4.90 11.13
N GLU A 25 -2.90 4.82 11.33
CA GLU A 25 -3.60 5.38 12.50
C GLU A 25 -3.05 4.81 13.82
N GLU A 26 -2.66 3.53 13.83
CA GLU A 26 -2.01 2.86 14.97
C GLU A 26 -0.50 3.14 15.07
N GLY A 27 0.03 4.11 14.32
CA GLY A 27 1.41 4.61 14.40
C GLY A 27 2.45 3.81 13.62
N ALA A 28 2.06 3.05 12.61
CA ALA A 28 3.01 2.40 11.70
C ALA A 28 3.77 3.47 10.87
N GLY A 29 5.10 3.43 10.93
CA GLY A 29 5.96 4.23 10.04
C GLY A 29 6.51 3.41 8.88
N ARG A 30 6.30 2.08 8.90
CA ARG A 30 6.65 1.19 7.79
C ARG A 30 5.62 0.07 7.67
N ILE A 31 5.17 -0.20 6.45
CA ILE A 31 4.17 -1.23 6.15
C ILE A 31 4.71 -2.11 5.03
N ILE A 32 4.69 -3.43 5.23
CA ILE A 32 5.06 -4.42 4.22
C ILE A 32 3.78 -5.13 3.78
N LEU A 33 3.47 -5.06 2.48
CA LEU A 33 2.34 -5.75 1.86
C LEU A 33 2.88 -6.97 1.11
N GLU A 34 2.55 -8.16 1.61
CA GLU A 34 2.94 -9.44 1.01
C GLU A 34 1.86 -9.97 0.06
N ASN A 35 2.27 -10.73 -0.95
CA ASN A 35 1.38 -11.41 -1.90
C ASN A 35 0.37 -10.48 -2.62
N VAL A 36 0.77 -9.24 -2.94
CA VAL A 36 -0.09 -8.32 -3.68
C VAL A 36 -0.27 -8.81 -5.11
N ALA A 37 -1.52 -8.92 -5.56
CA ALA A 37 -1.91 -9.52 -6.83
C ALA A 37 -3.11 -8.77 -7.46
N GLY A 38 -2.91 -7.48 -7.77
CA GLY A 38 -3.89 -6.64 -8.47
C GLY A 38 -4.81 -5.83 -7.57
N GLN A 39 -4.53 -5.74 -6.25
CA GLN A 39 -5.26 -4.83 -5.37
C GLN A 39 -4.97 -3.37 -5.75
N ARG A 40 -6.04 -2.60 -5.98
CA ARG A 40 -6.04 -1.25 -6.53
C ARG A 40 -5.99 -0.17 -5.45
N TYR A 41 -5.65 1.05 -5.85
CA TYR A 41 -5.76 2.26 -5.01
C TYR A 41 -4.89 2.23 -3.75
N ILE A 42 -3.79 1.47 -3.78
CA ILE A 42 -2.89 1.36 -2.63
C ILE A 42 -2.14 2.69 -2.51
N GLY A 43 -2.31 3.38 -1.39
CA GLY A 43 -1.67 4.67 -1.14
C GLY A 43 -2.39 5.87 -1.74
N ASP A 44 -3.62 5.70 -2.26
CA ASP A 44 -4.39 6.81 -2.81
C ASP A 44 -4.64 7.92 -1.78
N GLY A 45 -4.33 9.16 -2.15
CA GLY A 45 -4.55 10.34 -1.33
C GLY A 45 -3.77 10.35 -0.01
N LEU A 46 -2.79 9.45 0.16
CA LEU A 46 -2.06 9.29 1.40
C LEU A 46 -1.10 10.46 1.64
N LYS A 47 -1.08 11.00 2.87
CA LYS A 47 -0.29 12.20 3.23
C LYS A 47 0.62 12.00 4.43
N GLU A 48 0.36 10.96 5.19
CA GLU A 48 1.06 10.62 6.41
C GLU A 48 2.48 10.14 6.10
N GLU A 49 3.47 10.55 6.88
CA GLU A 49 4.85 10.09 6.69
C GLU A 49 4.97 8.59 7.02
N VAL A 50 4.90 7.75 5.99
CA VAL A 50 5.01 6.30 6.07
C VAL A 50 5.75 5.75 4.85
N GLU A 51 6.48 4.66 5.06
CA GLU A 51 7.03 3.84 3.98
C GLU A 51 6.16 2.59 3.75
N ILE A 52 5.72 2.36 2.52
CA ILE A 52 5.01 1.13 2.14
C ILE A 52 5.90 0.33 1.18
N VAL A 53 6.20 -0.93 1.52
CA VAL A 53 6.88 -1.88 0.64
C VAL A 53 5.86 -2.88 0.13
N ILE A 54 5.74 -2.99 -1.19
CA ILE A 54 4.80 -3.88 -1.87
C ILE A 54 5.57 -5.03 -2.52
N ARG A 55 5.29 -6.26 -2.08
CA ARG A 55 5.82 -7.49 -2.67
C ARG A 55 4.76 -8.16 -3.53
N GLY A 56 4.95 -8.07 -4.84
CA GLY A 56 4.00 -8.52 -5.85
C GLY A 56 3.66 -7.41 -6.83
N THR A 57 2.45 -7.47 -7.38
CA THR A 57 1.97 -6.53 -8.40
C THR A 57 0.74 -5.79 -7.88
N PRO A 58 0.85 -4.51 -7.46
CA PRO A 58 -0.32 -3.68 -7.21
C PRO A 58 -1.16 -3.51 -8.48
N GLY A 59 -2.46 -3.35 -8.26
CA GLY A 59 -3.44 -3.08 -9.31
C GLY A 59 -3.41 -1.63 -9.77
N ASN A 60 -4.39 -1.29 -10.60
CA ASN A 60 -4.52 0.05 -11.17
C ASN A 60 -4.58 1.14 -10.10
N ASP A 61 -4.15 2.33 -10.52
CA ASP A 61 -4.20 3.56 -9.74
C ASP A 61 -3.39 3.41 -8.45
N LEU A 62 -2.13 2.98 -8.56
CA LEU A 62 -1.20 2.94 -7.43
C LEU A 62 -0.77 4.36 -7.06
N ALA A 63 -0.87 4.70 -5.78
CA ALA A 63 -0.42 5.97 -5.19
C ALA A 63 -1.13 7.21 -5.74
N ALA A 64 -2.34 7.08 -6.31
CA ALA A 64 -2.99 8.20 -6.96
C ALA A 64 -3.23 9.35 -5.98
N PHE A 65 -2.72 10.55 -6.31
CA PHE A 65 -2.81 11.75 -5.47
C PHE A 65 -2.09 11.66 -4.10
N MET A 66 -1.10 10.77 -3.98
CA MET A 66 -0.23 10.70 -2.80
C MET A 66 0.63 11.96 -2.65
N ASP A 67 0.82 12.44 -1.41
CA ASP A 67 1.55 13.68 -1.11
C ASP A 67 2.49 13.50 0.09
N GLY A 68 3.74 13.09 -0.19
CA GLY A 68 4.80 12.94 0.82
C GLY A 68 5.28 11.51 1.13
N PRO A 69 4.40 10.49 1.31
CA PRO A 69 4.83 9.14 1.65
C PRO A 69 5.70 8.47 0.58
N ARG A 70 6.36 7.37 0.97
CA ARG A 70 7.24 6.60 0.08
C ARG A 70 6.66 5.21 -0.17
N ILE A 71 6.44 4.84 -1.43
CA ILE A 71 6.08 3.47 -1.82
C ILE A 71 7.21 2.83 -2.62
N VAL A 72 7.59 1.61 -2.24
CA VAL A 72 8.55 0.77 -2.97
C VAL A 72 7.82 -0.47 -3.47
N VAL A 73 7.86 -0.71 -4.78
CA VAL A 73 7.31 -1.93 -5.37
C VAL A 73 8.45 -2.87 -5.72
N GLU A 74 8.51 -4.01 -5.04
CA GLU A 74 9.41 -5.14 -5.35
C GLU A 74 8.73 -6.05 -6.37
N GLY A 75 8.52 -5.54 -7.59
CA GLY A 75 7.75 -6.21 -8.64
C GLY A 75 7.46 -5.31 -9.84
N ASN A 76 6.26 -5.46 -10.41
CA ASN A 76 5.73 -4.58 -11.46
C ASN A 76 4.47 -3.88 -10.95
N ALA A 77 3.99 -2.84 -11.62
CA ALA A 77 2.70 -2.21 -11.33
C ALA A 77 1.81 -2.23 -12.58
N GLN A 78 0.50 -2.13 -12.39
CA GLN A 78 -0.48 -2.00 -13.48
C GLN A 78 -0.65 -0.53 -13.89
N ASP A 79 -1.71 -0.21 -14.65
CA ASP A 79 -1.94 1.13 -15.21
C ASP A 79 -2.22 2.19 -14.14
N GLY A 80 -1.92 3.45 -14.45
CA GLY A 80 -2.33 4.58 -13.60
C GLY A 80 -1.47 4.81 -12.35
N VAL A 81 -0.21 4.35 -12.32
CA VAL A 81 0.73 4.72 -11.26
C VAL A 81 0.94 6.25 -11.26
N GLY A 82 0.82 6.91 -10.09
CA GLY A 82 1.05 8.37 -9.99
C GLY A 82 0.94 8.96 -8.59
#